data_AF-A0A4Q6AGK6-F1
#
_entry.id   AF-A0A4Q6AGK6-F1
#
_cell.length_a   1.000
_cell.length_b   1.000
_cell.length_c   1.000
_cell.angle_alpha   90.00
_cell.angle_beta   90.00
_cell.angle_gamma   90.00
#
_symmetry.space_group_name_H-M   'P 1'
#
loop_
_entity.id
_entity.type
_entity.pdbx_description
1 polymer ?
#
loop_
_entity_poly.entity_id
_entity_poly.type
_entity_poly.pdbx_seq_one_letter_code
_entity_poly.pdbx_strand_id
1 'polypeptide(L)'
;KRFNEMVRLGEVGPIMLGRDHHDTGGTDSPFRETSNIKDGSNIMAEMATHVFAGNAARGMTLIALHNGGGVGIGKSINGGFGMVLDGSETADRIIDRALPWDVLGGVSRRAWAGNSHSIETMKAYNDAGGSTYVTLPNVADDKLLKSLIDG
;
A
#
# COMPACT_ATOMS: atom_id res chain seq x y z
N LYS A 1 -15.83 3.23 -7.66
CA LYS A 1 -16.61 3.27 -8.92
C LYS A 1 -17.96 3.97 -8.78
N ARG A 2 -18.78 3.70 -7.76
CA ARG A 2 -20.07 4.39 -7.57
C ARG A 2 -19.99 5.92 -7.65
N PHE A 3 -19.00 6.55 -7.02
CA PHE A 3 -18.81 8.00 -7.15
C PHE A 3 -18.57 8.46 -8.60
N ASN A 4 -17.77 7.73 -9.38
CA ASN A 4 -17.52 8.06 -10.79
C ASN A 4 -18.78 7.84 -11.65
N GLU A 5 -19.62 6.85 -11.30
CA GLU A 5 -20.94 6.65 -11.92
C GLU A 5 -21.86 7.86 -11.64
N MET A 6 -21.93 8.33 -10.40
CA MET A 6 -22.73 9.51 -10.04
C MET A 6 -22.30 10.77 -10.80
N VAL A 7 -20.99 10.97 -11.01
CA VAL A 7 -20.46 12.07 -11.84
C VAL A 7 -20.93 11.92 -13.29
N ARG A 8 -20.85 10.71 -13.85
CA ARG A 8 -21.28 10.41 -15.23
C ARG A 8 -22.78 10.62 -15.45
N LEU A 9 -23.59 10.32 -14.44
CA LEU A 9 -25.04 10.53 -14.45
C LEU A 9 -25.43 12.00 -14.17
N GLY A 10 -24.46 12.87 -13.86
CA GLY A 10 -24.73 14.27 -13.54
C GLY A 10 -25.40 14.47 -12.18
N GLU A 11 -25.43 13.45 -11.31
CA GLU A 11 -25.95 13.57 -9.94
C GLU A 11 -25.07 14.48 -9.08
N VAL A 12 -23.77 14.51 -9.37
CA VAL A 12 -22.75 15.32 -8.71
C VAL A 12 -21.73 15.84 -9.73
N GLY A 13 -21.02 16.93 -9.39
CA GLY A 13 -19.87 17.39 -10.18
C GLY A 13 -18.63 16.52 -9.98
N PRO A 14 -17.51 16.78 -10.69
CA PRO A 14 -16.28 16.00 -10.56
C PRO A 14 -15.79 15.87 -9.11
N ILE A 15 -15.33 14.67 -8.75
CA ILE A 15 -14.89 14.35 -7.38
C ILE A 15 -13.38 14.09 -7.38
N MET A 16 -12.67 14.68 -6.42
CA MET A 16 -11.27 14.35 -6.18
C MET A 16 -11.16 13.29 -5.09
N LEU A 17 -10.76 12.08 -5.45
CA LEU A 17 -10.36 11.06 -4.47
C LEU A 17 -8.91 11.28 -4.05
N GLY A 18 -8.61 11.03 -2.78
CA GLY A 18 -7.26 11.04 -2.26
C GLY A 18 -7.23 10.47 -0.85
N ARG A 19 -6.05 10.53 -0.24
CA ARG A 19 -5.82 10.12 1.16
C ARG A 19 -4.66 10.90 1.75
N ASP A 20 -4.56 10.89 3.07
CA ASP A 20 -3.31 11.23 3.74
C ASP A 20 -2.22 10.19 3.41
N HIS A 21 -0.96 10.53 3.67
CA HIS A 21 0.16 9.62 3.47
C HIS A 21 0.23 8.56 4.58
N HIS A 22 -0.47 8.78 5.70
CA HIS A 22 -0.67 7.81 6.77
C HIS A 22 -1.62 6.68 6.32
N ASP A 23 -1.06 5.70 5.61
CA ASP A 23 -1.79 4.58 5.02
C ASP A 23 -0.91 3.32 5.00
N THR A 24 -1.50 2.18 4.65
CA THR A 24 -0.89 0.85 4.57
C THR A 24 0.43 0.83 3.80
N GLY A 25 0.48 1.41 2.60
CA GLY A 25 1.64 1.43 1.70
C GLY A 25 2.22 2.81 1.41
N GLY A 26 1.54 3.87 1.83
CA GLY A 26 1.92 5.25 1.52
C GLY A 26 3.17 5.75 2.25
N THR A 27 3.60 5.14 3.35
CA THR A 27 4.70 5.68 4.16
C THR A 27 5.61 4.61 4.75
N ASP A 28 6.91 4.80 4.57
CA ASP A 28 7.95 4.18 5.37
C ASP A 28 8.43 5.17 6.44
N SER A 29 8.25 4.81 7.71
CA SER A 29 8.53 5.66 8.87
C SER A 29 8.76 4.79 10.11
N PRO A 30 10.03 4.52 10.48
CA PRO A 30 10.35 3.59 11.57
C PRO A 30 9.80 4.03 12.94
N PHE A 31 9.46 5.32 13.08
CA PHE A 31 8.93 5.90 14.30
C PHE A 31 7.40 6.00 14.35
N ARG A 32 6.72 5.64 13.25
CA ARG A 32 5.26 5.73 13.18
C ARG A 32 4.65 4.64 12.29
N GLU A 33 4.48 4.86 11.00
CA GLU A 33 3.73 3.96 10.10
C GLU A 33 4.32 2.54 9.97
N THR A 34 5.65 2.42 10.00
CA THR A 34 6.34 1.12 9.94
C THR A 34 6.96 0.73 11.27
N SER A 35 6.59 1.39 12.37
CA SER A 35 7.12 1.09 13.72
C SER A 35 6.80 -0.33 14.22
N ASN A 36 5.73 -0.95 13.69
CA ASN A 36 5.32 -2.32 14.01
C ASN A 36 5.91 -3.39 13.07
N ILE A 37 6.76 -3.00 12.12
CA ILE A 37 7.53 -3.92 11.27
C ILE A 37 8.77 -4.38 12.03
N LYS A 38 8.92 -5.70 12.23
CA LYS A 38 9.90 -6.29 13.16
C LYS A 38 10.96 -7.17 12.51
N ASP A 39 10.93 -7.32 11.19
CA ASP A 39 11.93 -8.06 10.41
C ASP A 39 13.21 -7.25 10.13
N GLY A 40 13.31 -6.03 10.68
CA GLY A 40 14.42 -5.10 10.45
C GLY A 40 14.25 -4.21 9.21
N SER A 41 13.24 -4.46 8.37
CA SER A 41 13.00 -3.63 7.18
C SER A 41 12.31 -2.30 7.51
N ASN A 42 11.96 -2.02 8.76
CA ASN A 42 11.23 -0.80 9.16
C ASN A 42 11.97 0.51 8.82
N ILE A 43 13.28 0.45 8.62
CA ILE A 43 14.16 1.59 8.26
C ILE A 43 14.27 1.84 6.74
N MET A 44 13.70 0.94 5.93
CA MET A 44 13.76 0.97 4.47
C MET A 44 12.80 2.02 3.88
N ALA A 45 12.84 2.27 2.58
CA ALA A 45 11.99 3.27 1.89
C ALA A 45 11.34 2.76 0.59
N GLU A 46 11.54 1.48 0.28
CA GLU A 46 11.15 0.83 -0.95
C GLU A 46 9.63 0.74 -1.08
N MET A 47 8.89 0.53 0.02
CA MET A 47 7.44 0.39 -0.02
C MET A 47 6.79 1.70 -0.49
N ALA A 48 7.09 2.81 0.16
CA ALA A 48 6.54 4.11 -0.19
C ALA A 48 6.95 4.53 -1.61
N THR A 49 8.22 4.30 -1.98
CA THR A 49 8.74 4.61 -3.32
C THR A 49 8.06 3.77 -4.40
N HIS A 50 7.83 2.49 -4.14
CA HIS A 50 7.21 1.57 -5.07
C HIS A 50 5.71 1.85 -5.24
N VAL A 51 5.00 2.15 -4.16
CA VAL A 51 3.60 2.58 -4.21
C VAL A 51 3.47 3.87 -5.01
N PHE A 52 4.31 4.88 -4.74
CA PHE A 52 4.40 6.11 -5.52
C PHE A 52 4.58 5.84 -7.02
N ALA A 53 5.61 5.08 -7.40
CA ALA A 53 5.94 4.83 -8.80
C ALA A 53 4.83 4.04 -9.51
N GLY A 54 4.26 3.04 -8.83
CA GLY A 54 3.19 2.24 -9.41
C GLY A 54 1.85 2.96 -9.51
N ASN A 55 1.55 3.92 -8.63
CA ASN A 55 0.41 4.83 -8.77
C ASN A 55 0.57 5.74 -9.99
N ALA A 56 1.77 6.31 -10.17
CA ALA A 56 2.09 7.13 -11.34
C ALA A 56 1.94 6.33 -12.65
N ALA A 57 2.51 5.12 -12.69
CA ALA A 57 2.43 4.25 -13.86
C ALA A 57 1.01 3.76 -14.19
N ARG A 58 0.08 3.79 -13.22
CA ARG A 58 -1.30 3.32 -13.38
C ARG A 58 -2.30 4.45 -13.66
N GLY A 59 -1.84 5.69 -13.79
CA GLY A 59 -2.64 6.80 -14.31
C GLY A 59 -3.41 7.58 -13.25
N MET A 60 -3.00 7.54 -11.97
CA MET A 60 -3.55 8.49 -10.99
C MET A 60 -3.28 9.94 -11.43
N THR A 61 -4.17 10.87 -11.08
CA THR A 61 -4.14 12.25 -11.61
C THR A 61 -3.03 13.10 -10.97
N LEU A 62 -2.79 12.90 -9.68
CA LEU A 62 -1.75 13.55 -8.90
C LEU A 62 -1.03 12.49 -8.08
N ILE A 63 0.29 12.53 -8.06
CA ILE A 63 1.11 11.64 -7.23
C ILE A 63 2.20 12.47 -6.58
N ALA A 64 2.39 12.29 -5.28
CA ALA A 64 3.41 12.99 -4.50
C ALA A 64 4.29 12.00 -3.74
N LEU A 65 5.58 12.33 -3.62
CA LEU A 65 6.54 11.65 -2.76
C LEU A 65 7.28 12.72 -1.96
N HIS A 66 7.21 12.63 -0.63
CA HIS A 66 7.76 13.61 0.29
C HIS A 66 8.81 12.98 1.22
N ASN A 67 9.64 13.83 1.79
CA ASN A 67 10.64 13.49 2.80
C ASN A 67 10.23 14.10 4.15
N GLY A 68 9.98 13.24 5.13
CA GLY A 68 9.84 13.64 6.53
C GLY A 68 8.43 14.01 6.97
N GLY A 69 7.40 13.63 6.22
CA GLY A 69 6.03 13.85 6.64
C GLY A 69 5.75 13.22 8.00
N GLY A 70 5.18 14.03 8.90
CA GLY A 70 4.76 13.62 10.23
C GLY A 70 5.85 13.51 11.29
N VAL A 71 6.97 12.85 10.98
CA VAL A 71 8.05 12.60 11.95
C VAL A 71 9.27 13.50 11.79
N GLY A 72 9.32 14.32 10.73
CA GLY A 72 10.36 15.31 10.46
C GLY A 72 11.34 14.89 9.37
N ILE A 73 12.06 15.87 8.82
CA ILE A 73 12.98 15.71 7.67
C ILE A 73 13.99 14.57 7.92
N GLY A 74 14.14 13.69 6.93
CA GLY A 74 15.07 12.57 6.95
C GLY A 74 14.62 11.36 7.78
N LYS A 75 13.42 11.42 8.39
CA LYS A 75 12.91 10.35 9.28
C LYS A 75 11.78 9.53 8.68
N SER A 76 11.26 9.91 7.52
CA SER A 76 10.28 9.14 6.76
C SER A 76 10.35 9.44 5.27
N ILE A 77 9.89 8.49 4.47
CA ILE A 77 9.56 8.68 3.06
C ILE A 77 8.08 8.38 2.92
N ASN A 78 7.30 9.36 2.47
CA ASN A 78 5.85 9.30 2.51
C ASN A 78 5.23 9.86 1.23
N GLY A 79 4.38 9.06 0.59
CA GLY A 79 3.69 9.38 -0.65
C GLY A 79 2.17 9.35 -0.53
N GLY A 80 1.55 10.13 -1.41
CA GLY A 80 0.11 10.28 -1.51
C GLY A 80 -0.31 10.34 -2.96
N PHE A 81 -1.62 10.24 -3.17
CA PHE A 81 -2.20 10.35 -4.49
C PHE A 81 -3.46 11.20 -4.47
N GLY A 82 -3.80 11.63 -5.67
CA GLY A 82 -5.05 12.24 -6.02
C GLY A 82 -5.59 11.67 -7.32
N MET A 83 -6.87 11.37 -7.39
CA MET A 83 -7.52 10.85 -8.58
C MET A 83 -8.82 11.59 -8.84
N VAL A 84 -8.89 12.28 -9.97
CA VAL A 84 -10.11 12.94 -10.43
C VAL A 84 -11.06 11.88 -10.98
N LEU A 85 -12.28 11.88 -10.47
CA LEU A 85 -13.42 11.17 -11.01
C LEU A 85 -14.22 12.15 -11.85
N ASP A 86 -14.11 12.03 -13.15
CA ASP A 86 -14.73 12.90 -14.16
C ASP A 86 -15.93 12.24 -14.87
N GLY A 87 -16.31 11.03 -14.46
CA GLY A 87 -17.37 10.24 -15.08
C GLY A 87 -16.90 9.37 -16.25
N SER A 88 -15.63 9.43 -16.64
CA SER A 88 -15.11 8.67 -17.77
C SER A 88 -14.93 7.18 -17.45
N GLU A 89 -15.02 6.32 -18.48
CA GLU A 89 -14.61 4.91 -18.38
C GLU A 89 -13.10 4.76 -18.13
N THR A 90 -12.30 5.74 -18.55
CA THR A 90 -10.87 5.79 -18.26
C THR A 90 -10.62 5.86 -16.75
N ALA A 91 -11.39 6.70 -16.04
CA ALA A 91 -11.33 6.76 -14.58
C ALA A 91 -11.72 5.41 -13.93
N ASP A 92 -12.71 4.68 -14.45
CA ASP A 92 -13.03 3.35 -13.93
C ASP A 92 -11.89 2.35 -14.12
N ARG A 93 -11.25 2.36 -15.30
CA ARG A 93 -10.09 1.50 -15.58
C ARG A 93 -8.89 1.82 -14.71
N ILE A 94 -8.65 3.10 -14.42
CA ILE A 94 -7.60 3.52 -13.48
C ILE A 94 -7.95 3.05 -12.06
N ILE A 95 -9.21 3.20 -11.62
CA ILE A 95 -9.67 2.69 -10.31
C ILE A 95 -9.34 1.21 -10.17
N ASP A 96 -9.71 0.40 -11.16
CA ASP A 96 -9.57 -1.06 -11.12
C ASP A 96 -8.10 -1.52 -11.10
N ARG A 97 -7.15 -0.67 -11.52
CA ARG A 97 -5.72 -0.99 -11.56
C ARG A 97 -4.93 -0.35 -10.42
N ALA A 98 -5.18 0.92 -10.16
CA ALA A 98 -4.38 1.77 -9.28
C ALA A 98 -4.78 1.61 -7.80
N LEU A 99 -6.07 1.55 -7.47
CA LEU A 99 -6.48 1.41 -6.06
C LEU A 99 -6.05 0.08 -5.44
N PRO A 100 -6.17 -1.08 -6.12
CA PRO A 100 -5.63 -2.32 -5.58
C PRO A 100 -4.12 -2.25 -5.36
N TRP A 101 -3.38 -1.56 -6.24
CA TRP A 101 -1.94 -1.37 -6.06
C TRP A 101 -1.61 -0.52 -4.83
N ASP A 102 -2.27 0.63 -4.69
CA ASP A 102 -2.03 1.58 -3.60
C ASP A 102 -2.22 0.93 -2.22
N VAL A 103 -3.27 0.11 -2.09
CA VAL A 103 -3.60 -0.59 -0.83
C VAL A 103 -2.78 -1.87 -0.68
N LEU A 104 -2.86 -2.78 -1.65
CA LEU A 104 -2.29 -4.12 -1.51
C LEU A 104 -0.77 -4.10 -1.54
N GLY A 105 -0.12 -3.10 -2.13
CA GLY A 105 1.34 -2.95 -2.06
C GLY A 105 1.83 -2.86 -0.62
N GLY A 106 1.16 -2.07 0.22
CA GLY A 106 1.47 -1.95 1.65
C GLY A 106 1.14 -3.21 2.44
N VAL A 107 -0.05 -3.78 2.21
CA VAL A 107 -0.48 -5.00 2.91
C VAL A 107 0.44 -6.19 2.56
N SER A 108 0.83 -6.32 1.29
CA SER A 108 1.78 -7.35 0.82
C SER A 108 3.13 -7.22 1.52
N ARG A 109 3.68 -6.00 1.59
CA ARG A 109 4.96 -5.77 2.28
C ARG A 109 4.85 -6.10 3.76
N ARG A 110 3.77 -5.68 4.44
CA ARG A 110 3.55 -5.98 5.86
C ARG A 110 3.37 -7.46 6.11
N ALA A 111 2.72 -8.18 5.19
CA ALA A 111 2.60 -9.63 5.24
C ALA A 111 3.99 -10.28 5.18
N TRP A 112 4.82 -9.88 4.21
CA TRP A 112 6.20 -10.35 4.09
C TRP A 112 7.02 -10.11 5.36
N ALA A 113 6.83 -8.95 6.00
CA ALA A 113 7.48 -8.60 7.25
C ALA A 113 6.91 -9.30 8.51
N GLY A 114 6.03 -10.30 8.35
CA GLY A 114 5.54 -11.13 9.44
C GLY A 114 4.28 -10.62 10.16
N ASN A 115 3.58 -9.61 9.64
CA ASN A 115 2.33 -9.15 10.25
C ASN A 115 1.20 -10.17 10.01
N SER A 116 0.67 -10.78 11.08
CA SER A 116 -0.33 -11.87 11.01
C SER A 116 -1.60 -11.49 10.24
N HIS A 117 -2.21 -10.33 10.54
CA HIS A 117 -3.42 -9.86 9.86
C HIS A 117 -3.16 -9.60 8.36
N SER A 118 -1.97 -9.10 8.03
CA SER A 118 -1.58 -8.88 6.63
C SER A 118 -1.35 -10.21 5.90
N ILE A 119 -0.75 -11.21 6.57
CA ILE A 119 -0.59 -12.57 6.01
C ILE A 119 -1.96 -13.18 5.74
N GLU A 120 -2.90 -13.11 6.69
CA GLU A 120 -4.27 -13.59 6.50
C GLU A 120 -4.95 -12.92 5.31
N THR A 121 -4.86 -11.58 5.23
CA THR A 121 -5.45 -10.81 4.13
C THR A 121 -4.84 -11.21 2.78
N MET A 122 -3.52 -11.37 2.70
CA MET A 122 -2.83 -11.73 1.45
C MET A 122 -3.06 -13.20 1.07
N LYS A 123 -3.25 -14.09 2.06
CA LYS A 123 -3.65 -15.47 1.81
C LYS A 123 -5.04 -15.52 1.18
N ALA A 124 -6.02 -14.84 1.77
CA ALA A 124 -7.37 -14.76 1.20
C ALA A 124 -7.35 -14.12 -0.21
N TYR A 125 -6.51 -13.11 -0.42
CA TYR A 125 -6.30 -12.50 -1.73
C TYR A 125 -5.76 -13.50 -2.77
N ASN A 126 -4.73 -14.28 -2.41
CA ASN A 126 -4.17 -15.31 -3.30
C ASN A 126 -5.19 -16.43 -3.58
N ASP A 127 -5.92 -16.88 -2.55
CA ASP A 127 -6.93 -17.95 -2.65
C ASP A 127 -8.12 -17.54 -3.54
N ALA A 128 -8.43 -16.24 -3.62
CA ALA A 128 -9.48 -15.72 -4.50
C ALA A 128 -9.17 -15.84 -6.01
N GLY A 129 -7.95 -16.22 -6.40
CA GLY A 129 -7.62 -16.60 -7.77
C GLY A 129 -7.55 -15.44 -8.77
N GLY A 130 -6.95 -14.31 -8.37
CA GLY A 130 -6.77 -13.13 -9.23
C GLY A 130 -5.66 -13.27 -10.29
N SER A 131 -5.45 -12.20 -11.07
CA SER A 131 -4.39 -12.13 -12.10
C SER A 131 -2.99 -11.86 -11.55
N THR A 132 -2.86 -11.66 -10.24
CA THR A 132 -1.60 -11.40 -9.54
C THR A 132 -1.49 -12.27 -8.31
N TYR A 133 -0.27 -12.54 -7.89
CA TYR A 133 0.04 -13.40 -6.76
C TYR A 133 1.08 -12.73 -5.86
N VAL A 134 0.85 -12.79 -4.55
CA VAL A 134 1.75 -12.19 -3.55
C VAL A 134 2.54 -13.31 -2.86
N THR A 135 3.85 -13.13 -2.74
CA THR A 135 4.70 -14.03 -1.96
C THR A 135 4.35 -13.95 -0.47
N LEU A 136 3.99 -15.07 0.14
CA LEU A 136 3.77 -15.17 1.58
C LEU A 136 5.05 -15.67 2.28
N PRO A 137 5.38 -15.17 3.47
CA PRO A 137 6.54 -15.66 4.22
C PRO A 137 6.26 -17.06 4.78
N ASN A 138 7.32 -17.88 4.82
CA ASN A 138 7.33 -19.09 5.65
C ASN A 138 7.92 -18.73 7.01
N VAL A 139 7.09 -18.69 8.04
CA VAL A 139 7.50 -18.30 9.39
C VAL A 139 8.31 -19.42 10.03
N ALA A 140 9.50 -19.11 10.53
CA ALA A 140 10.38 -20.07 11.19
C ALA A 140 9.82 -20.52 12.55
N ASP A 141 10.20 -21.73 12.99
CA ASP A 141 9.88 -22.22 14.34
C ASP A 141 10.87 -21.64 15.37
N ASP A 142 10.36 -20.82 16.28
CA ASP A 142 11.13 -20.23 17.38
C ASP A 142 11.79 -21.28 18.28
N LYS A 143 11.18 -22.47 18.45
CA LYS A 143 11.78 -23.55 19.25
C LYS A 143 13.02 -24.12 18.56
N LEU A 144 12.94 -24.31 17.25
CA LEU A 144 14.08 -24.75 16.45
C LEU A 144 15.21 -23.73 16.52
N LEU A 145 14.89 -22.44 16.33
CA LEU A 145 15.88 -21.36 16.42
C LEU A 145 16.58 -21.34 17.78
N LYS A 146 15.82 -21.41 18.89
CA LYS A 146 16.41 -21.45 20.25
C LYS A 146 17.31 -22.67 20.43
N SER A 147 16.89 -23.84 19.97
CA SER A 147 17.70 -25.06 20.10
C SER A 147 19.05 -25.00 19.37
N LEU A 148 19.14 -24.19 18.30
CA LEU A 148 20.36 -24.02 17.51
C LEU A 148 21.28 -22.93 18.06
N ILE A 149 20.74 -21.98 18.84
CA ILE A 149 21.51 -20.87 19.44
C ILE A 149 22.01 -21.24 20.83
N ASP A 150 21.16 -21.92 21.62
CA ASP A 150 21.44 -22.26 23.02
C ASP A 150 22.12 -23.64 23.18
N GLY A 151 22.25 -24.42 22.10
CA GLY A 151 22.91 -25.74 22.06
C GLY A 151 24.38 -25.65 21.68
#